data_AF-M2SPP5-F1
#
_entry.id   AF-M2SPP5-F1
#
_cell.length_a   1.000
_cell.length_b   1.000
_cell.length_c   1.000
_cell.angle_alpha   90.00
_cell.angle_beta   90.00
_cell.angle_gamma   90.00
#
_symmetry.space_group_name_H-M   'P 1'
#
loop_
_entity.id
_entity.type
_entity.pdbx_description
1 polymer ?
#
loop_
_entity_poly.entity_id
_entity_poly.type
_entity_poly.pdbx_seq_one_letter_code
_entity_poly.pdbx_strand_id
1 'polypeptide(L)'
;MFKRLFGEHGAKNVVTLFHAPSNQASTRVLTLLKQANAQSVAHATEDQASSHQAQDKAERTEFELDVTEAPPTTDQLKNILDYLGGPSAAGKVISGAESETDAMRRLKADAATFQRPLVVDWNQGKAVVGENESEIMKLVRSVSKEKDSA
;
A
#
# COMPACT_ATOMS: atom_id res chain seq x y z
N MET A 1 -39.26 16.18 -6.90
CA MET A 1 -38.48 15.20 -7.68
C MET A 1 -37.07 15.74 -7.84
N PHE A 2 -36.16 15.38 -6.93
CA PHE A 2 -34.72 15.66 -7.08
C PHE A 2 -33.95 14.37 -6.79
N LYS A 3 -33.28 13.90 -7.84
CA LYS A 3 -32.56 12.63 -7.92
C LYS A 3 -31.18 12.86 -7.29
N ARG A 4 -30.93 12.31 -6.10
CA ARG A 4 -29.58 12.21 -5.53
C ARG A 4 -28.81 11.17 -6.36
N LEU A 5 -28.15 11.62 -7.42
CA LEU A 5 -27.22 10.85 -8.25
C LEU A 5 -25.78 11.21 -7.89
N PHE A 6 -25.42 11.00 -6.63
CA PHE A 6 -24.02 10.84 -6.26
C PHE A 6 -23.97 9.55 -5.45
N GLY A 7 -23.80 8.45 -6.18
CA GLY A 7 -23.28 7.23 -5.56
C GLY A 7 -21.89 7.57 -5.04
N GLU A 8 -21.70 7.42 -3.75
CA GLU A 8 -20.39 7.44 -3.12
C GLU A 8 -19.55 6.35 -3.79
N HIS A 9 -18.73 6.72 -4.78
CA HIS A 9 -17.54 5.93 -5.07
C HIS A 9 -16.67 6.06 -3.83
N GLY A 10 -16.78 5.08 -2.95
CA GLY A 10 -16.00 4.99 -1.71
C GLY A 10 -14.53 5.27 -1.98
N ALA A 11 -13.86 5.86 -1.00
CA ALA A 11 -12.44 6.20 -1.08
C ALA A 11 -11.67 5.02 -1.68
N LYS A 12 -10.98 5.27 -2.80
CA LYS A 12 -10.18 4.23 -3.46
C LYS A 12 -9.11 3.77 -2.48
N ASN A 13 -9.07 2.48 -2.17
CA ASN A 13 -7.98 1.90 -1.40
C ASN A 13 -6.71 1.91 -2.26
N VAL A 14 -5.83 2.87 -2.05
CA VAL A 14 -4.57 2.99 -2.80
C VAL A 14 -3.45 2.37 -2.00
N VAL A 15 -2.81 1.36 -2.59
CA VAL A 15 -1.55 0.80 -2.08
C VAL A 15 -0.42 1.32 -2.98
N THR A 16 0.48 2.10 -2.41
CA THR A 16 1.66 2.62 -3.11
C THR A 16 2.87 1.73 -2.84
N LEU A 17 3.55 1.29 -3.90
CA LEU A 17 4.88 0.71 -3.85
C LEU A 17 5.93 1.76 -4.24
N PHE A 18 6.82 2.08 -3.31
CA PHE A 18 8.07 2.78 -3.63
C PHE A 18 9.08 1.78 -4.19
N HIS A 19 9.22 1.79 -5.51
CA HIS A 19 9.97 0.81 -6.29
C HIS A 19 11.40 1.28 -6.60
N ALA A 20 12.34 0.35 -6.72
CA ALA A 20 13.67 0.56 -7.29
C ALA A 20 13.97 -0.56 -8.29
N PRO A 21 13.98 -0.31 -9.61
CA PRO A 21 14.18 -1.36 -10.62
C PRO A 21 15.53 -2.09 -10.51
N SER A 22 16.55 -1.40 -10.02
CA SER A 22 17.87 -1.96 -9.76
C SER A 22 17.92 -2.89 -8.55
N ASN A 23 16.88 -2.91 -7.71
CA ASN A 23 16.77 -3.77 -6.55
C ASN A 23 15.88 -4.98 -6.84
N GLN A 24 16.49 -6.18 -6.86
CA GLN A 24 15.77 -7.45 -7.11
C GLN A 24 14.60 -7.68 -6.15
N ALA A 25 14.76 -7.33 -4.87
CA ALA A 25 13.72 -7.43 -3.87
C ALA A 25 12.50 -6.57 -4.25
N SER A 26 12.76 -5.37 -4.78
CA SER A 26 11.72 -4.46 -5.23
C SER A 26 10.95 -5.00 -6.44
N THR A 27 11.63 -5.66 -7.37
CA THR A 27 11.01 -6.31 -8.54
C THR A 27 10.14 -7.50 -8.14
N ARG A 28 10.55 -8.28 -7.12
CA ARG A 28 9.72 -9.36 -6.57
C ARG A 28 8.45 -8.81 -5.95
N VAL A 29 8.55 -7.80 -5.10
CA VAL A 29 7.38 -7.16 -4.45
C VAL A 29 6.43 -6.56 -5.49
N LEU A 30 6.95 -5.89 -6.51
CA LEU A 30 6.12 -5.39 -7.63
C LEU A 30 5.33 -6.51 -8.32
N THR A 31 5.97 -7.65 -8.56
CA THR A 31 5.33 -8.80 -9.20
C THR A 31 4.24 -9.39 -8.31
N LEU A 32 4.52 -9.57 -7.02
CA LEU A 32 3.58 -10.04 -6.01
C LEU A 32 2.32 -9.14 -5.95
N LEU A 33 2.51 -7.83 -5.84
CA LEU A 33 1.40 -6.87 -5.75
C LEU A 33 0.56 -6.84 -7.04
N LYS A 34 1.19 -6.95 -8.22
CA LYS A 34 0.46 -7.06 -9.49
C LYS A 34 -0.38 -8.32 -9.57
N GLN A 35 0.16 -9.46 -9.13
CA GLN A 35 -0.58 -10.73 -9.09
C GLN A 35 -1.78 -10.64 -8.15
N ALA A 36 -1.58 -10.13 -6.92
CA ALA A 36 -2.66 -9.97 -5.94
C ALA A 36 -3.77 -9.03 -6.43
N ASN A 37 -3.41 -7.94 -7.11
CA ASN A 37 -4.37 -7.02 -7.71
C ASN A 37 -5.16 -7.70 -8.85
N ALA A 38 -4.46 -8.38 -9.79
CA ALA A 38 -5.12 -9.05 -10.92
C ALA A 38 -6.06 -10.18 -10.49
N GLN A 39 -5.70 -10.97 -9.48
CA GLN A 39 -6.56 -12.02 -8.92
C GLN A 39 -7.88 -11.47 -8.36
N SER A 40 -7.83 -10.26 -7.79
CA SER A 40 -9.01 -9.62 -7.21
C SER A 40 -9.98 -9.11 -8.28
N VAL A 41 -9.48 -8.72 -9.46
CA VAL A 41 -10.30 -8.32 -10.62
C VAL A 41 -10.92 -9.52 -11.33
N ALA A 42 -10.17 -10.61 -11.53
CA ALA A 42 -10.64 -11.80 -12.25
C ALA A 42 -11.82 -12.50 -11.53
N HIS A 43 -11.75 -12.64 -10.21
CA HIS A 43 -12.83 -13.20 -9.39
C HIS A 43 -14.10 -12.31 -9.37
N ALA A 44 -14.00 -11.03 -9.74
CA ALA A 44 -15.18 -10.17 -9.83
C ALA A 44 -16.03 -10.46 -11.08
N THR A 45 -15.43 -10.97 -12.16
CA THR A 45 -16.12 -11.20 -13.44
C THR A 45 -16.75 -12.59 -13.59
N GLU A 46 -16.19 -13.62 -12.94
CA GLU A 46 -16.69 -15.00 -13.08
C GLU A 46 -17.96 -15.25 -12.24
N ASP A 47 -18.15 -14.52 -11.15
CA ASP A 47 -19.14 -14.83 -10.11
C ASP A 47 -20.44 -13.99 -10.22
N GLN A 48 -20.63 -13.28 -11.34
CA GLN A 48 -21.86 -12.51 -11.63
C GLN A 48 -22.90 -13.33 -12.42
N ALA A 49 -22.62 -14.60 -12.75
CA ALA A 49 -23.50 -15.45 -13.55
C ALA A 49 -24.26 -16.53 -12.75
N SER A 50 -23.90 -16.78 -11.49
CA SER A 50 -24.52 -17.85 -10.69
C SER A 50 -25.00 -17.33 -9.34
N SER A 51 -26.32 -17.26 -9.18
CA SER A 51 -26.98 -17.03 -7.90
C SER A 51 -26.61 -18.11 -6.88
N HIS A 52 -25.68 -17.84 -5.96
CA HIS A 52 -25.64 -18.47 -4.64
C HIS A 52 -25.17 -17.47 -3.57
N GLN A 53 -26.13 -17.00 -2.77
CA GLN A 53 -25.89 -16.26 -1.54
C GLN A 53 -25.25 -17.18 -0.49
N ALA A 54 -24.07 -16.78 0.01
CA ALA A 54 -23.66 -16.80 1.42
C ALA A 54 -22.25 -17.34 1.72
N GLN A 55 -21.51 -17.97 0.80
CA GLN A 55 -20.21 -18.58 1.14
C GLN A 55 -18.98 -18.01 0.41
N ASP A 56 -19.12 -17.40 -0.77
CA ASP A 56 -17.99 -16.92 -1.61
C ASP A 56 -17.68 -15.42 -1.46
N LYS A 57 -17.88 -14.88 -0.25
CA LYS A 57 -17.32 -13.57 0.15
C LYS A 57 -15.87 -13.73 0.64
N ALA A 58 -15.13 -14.68 0.06
CA ALA A 58 -13.74 -14.93 0.38
C ALA A 58 -12.89 -13.74 -0.14
N GLU A 59 -12.45 -12.90 0.79
CA GLU A 59 -11.30 -11.97 0.68
C GLU A 59 -11.11 -11.27 -0.69
N ARG A 60 -12.13 -10.55 -1.18
CA ARG A 60 -11.98 -9.69 -2.38
C ARG A 60 -11.02 -8.54 -2.08
N THR A 61 -9.77 -8.63 -2.55
CA THR A 61 -8.73 -7.63 -2.28
C THR A 61 -8.68 -6.54 -3.35
N GLU A 62 -9.73 -5.73 -3.39
CA GLU A 62 -9.84 -4.63 -4.33
C GLU A 62 -9.03 -3.41 -3.84
N PHE A 63 -7.89 -3.16 -4.48
CA PHE A 63 -7.07 -1.98 -4.27
C PHE A 63 -6.48 -1.49 -5.59
N GLU A 64 -6.22 -0.19 -5.67
CA GLU A 64 -5.46 0.41 -6.75
C GLU A 64 -3.98 0.32 -6.40
N LEU A 65 -3.19 -0.32 -7.27
CA LEU A 65 -1.74 -0.39 -7.10
C LEU A 65 -1.10 0.82 -7.77
N ASP A 66 -0.55 1.72 -6.97
CA ASP A 66 0.30 2.81 -7.42
C ASP A 66 1.78 2.39 -7.29
N VAL A 67 2.59 2.70 -8.30
CA VAL A 67 4.01 2.34 -8.33
C VAL A 67 4.82 3.57 -8.66
N THR A 68 5.74 3.93 -7.77
CA THR A 68 6.57 5.12 -7.94
C THR A 68 8.03 4.84 -7.67
N GLU A 69 8.90 5.36 -8.54
CA GLU A 69 10.35 5.33 -8.35
C GLU A 69 10.87 6.61 -7.69
N ALA A 70 10.03 7.66 -7.63
CA ALA A 70 10.37 8.90 -6.94
C ALA A 70 10.43 8.69 -5.41
N PRO A 71 11.27 9.43 -4.67
CA PRO A 71 11.22 9.45 -3.21
C PRO A 71 9.87 9.99 -2.72
N PRO A 72 9.44 9.65 -1.50
CA PRO A 72 8.25 10.26 -0.93
C PRO A 72 8.45 11.78 -0.76
N THR A 73 7.35 12.52 -0.83
CA THR A 73 7.33 13.91 -0.36
C THR A 73 7.56 13.99 1.15
N THR A 74 7.82 15.18 1.68
CA THR A 74 8.05 15.37 3.13
C THR A 74 6.83 14.93 3.96
N ASP A 75 5.62 15.26 3.54
CA ASP A 75 4.39 14.86 4.23
C ASP A 75 4.16 13.35 4.14
N GLN A 76 4.42 12.74 2.97
CA GLN A 76 4.37 11.28 2.83
C GLN A 76 5.38 10.58 3.73
N LEU A 77 6.63 11.07 3.82
CA LEU A 77 7.63 10.51 4.72
C LEU A 77 7.15 10.56 6.18
N LYS A 78 6.60 11.69 6.61
CA LYS A 78 6.07 11.84 7.97
C LYS A 78 4.97 10.81 8.27
N ASN A 79 3.99 10.71 7.38
CA ASN A 79 2.90 9.72 7.52
C ASN A 79 3.44 8.28 7.56
N ILE A 80 4.41 7.94 6.72
CA ILE A 80 5.05 6.62 6.71
C ILE A 80 5.72 6.34 8.07
N LEU A 81 6.43 7.31 8.65
CA LEU A 81 7.04 7.15 9.96
C LEU A 81 5.98 6.93 11.03
N ASP A 82 4.90 7.70 11.03
CA ASP A 82 3.78 7.54 11.95
C ASP A 82 3.15 6.14 11.87
N TYR A 83 2.93 5.63 10.66
CA TYR A 83 2.41 4.26 10.42
C TYR A 83 3.34 3.16 10.93
N LEU A 84 4.64 3.45 11.04
CA LEU A 84 5.67 2.53 11.52
C LEU A 84 5.99 2.72 13.01
N GLY A 85 5.17 3.47 13.75
CA GLY A 85 5.33 3.71 15.18
C GLY A 85 6.04 5.02 15.53
N GLY A 86 6.06 5.98 14.62
CA GLY A 86 6.57 7.34 14.83
C GLY A 86 8.09 7.48 14.63
N PRO A 87 8.72 8.49 15.25
CA PRO A 87 10.11 8.89 14.96
C PRO A 87 11.16 7.78 15.09
N SER A 88 10.91 6.74 15.90
CA SER A 88 11.82 5.59 16.03
C SER A 88 11.97 4.77 14.74
N ALA A 89 11.06 4.93 13.77
CA ALA A 89 11.14 4.29 12.47
C ALA A 89 12.10 5.00 11.50
N ALA A 90 12.64 6.18 11.87
CA ALA A 90 13.48 7.00 10.99
C ALA A 90 14.61 6.20 10.34
N GLY A 91 15.42 5.48 11.13
CA GLY A 91 16.53 4.67 10.63
C GLY A 91 16.12 3.45 9.81
N LYS A 92 14.87 2.97 9.97
CA LYS A 92 14.32 1.87 9.17
C LYS A 92 13.88 2.33 7.79
N VAL A 93 13.42 3.58 7.66
CA VAL A 93 12.92 4.16 6.40
C VAL A 93 14.02 4.92 5.66
N ILE A 94 14.87 5.64 6.39
CA ILE A 94 15.98 6.42 5.86
C ILE A 94 17.28 5.92 6.48
N SER A 95 18.19 5.45 5.64
CA SER A 95 19.49 4.92 6.04
C SER A 95 20.29 5.92 6.87
N GLY A 96 20.64 5.54 8.09
CA GLY A 96 21.45 6.35 9.00
C GLY A 96 20.71 7.52 9.66
N ALA A 97 19.39 7.62 9.51
CA ALA A 97 18.62 8.63 10.22
C ALA A 97 18.39 8.26 11.69
N GLU A 98 18.60 9.22 12.58
CA GLU A 98 18.41 9.04 14.03
C GLU A 98 17.12 9.70 14.55
N SER A 99 16.53 10.59 13.75
CA SER A 99 15.30 11.32 14.09
C SER A 99 14.49 11.62 12.83
N GLU A 100 13.23 12.02 12.99
CA GLU A 100 12.38 12.50 11.89
C GLU A 100 13.03 13.68 11.14
N THR A 101 13.56 14.66 11.87
CA THR A 101 14.24 15.81 11.26
C THR A 101 15.46 15.40 10.45
N ASP A 102 16.26 14.47 10.97
CA ASP A 102 17.43 13.96 10.26
C ASP A 102 17.04 13.11 9.04
N ALA A 103 15.98 12.30 9.15
CA ALA A 103 15.39 11.56 8.03
C ALA A 103 14.96 12.50 6.90
N MET A 104 14.23 13.57 7.22
CA MET A 104 13.82 14.60 6.24
C MET A 104 15.02 15.28 5.57
N ARG A 105 16.04 15.63 6.37
CA ARG A 105 17.26 16.26 5.86
C ARG A 105 18.03 15.35 4.89
N ARG A 106 18.18 14.08 5.25
CA ARG A 106 18.88 13.07 4.44
C ARG A 106 18.15 12.76 3.16
N LEU A 107 16.82 12.60 3.20
CA LEU A 107 16.01 12.35 2.02
C LEU A 107 16.14 13.49 1.00
N LYS A 108 16.15 14.75 1.47
CA LYS A 108 16.33 15.93 0.60
C LYS A 108 17.74 16.01 0.01
N ALA A 109 18.75 15.55 0.74
CA ALA A 109 20.14 15.55 0.27
C ALA A 109 20.43 14.42 -0.71
N ASP A 110 19.89 13.23 -0.45
CA ASP A 110 20.08 12.04 -1.27
C ASP A 110 18.86 11.11 -1.17
N ALA A 111 18.13 11.01 -2.28
CA ALA A 111 16.96 10.14 -2.39
C ALA A 111 17.29 8.64 -2.27
N ALA A 112 18.54 8.23 -2.52
CA ALA A 112 18.98 6.85 -2.38
C ALA A 112 19.07 6.39 -0.91
N THR A 113 19.04 7.34 0.04
CA THR A 113 18.97 7.00 1.47
C THR A 113 17.63 6.36 1.86
N PHE A 114 16.57 6.58 1.07
CA PHE A 114 15.27 5.97 1.27
C PHE A 114 15.28 4.47 0.96
N GLN A 115 14.92 3.68 1.95
CA GLN A 115 14.90 2.22 1.88
C GLN A 115 13.79 1.75 0.95
N ARG A 116 14.16 0.95 -0.05
CA ARG A 116 13.24 0.37 -1.03
C ARG A 116 13.48 -1.15 -1.10
N PRO A 117 12.44 -1.96 -1.35
CA PRO A 117 11.03 -1.56 -1.50
C PRO A 117 10.38 -1.08 -0.19
N LEU A 118 9.37 -0.24 -0.31
CA LEU A 118 8.48 0.13 0.79
C LEU A 118 7.04 0.17 0.27
N VAL A 119 6.14 -0.56 0.92
CA VAL A 119 4.71 -0.64 0.57
C VAL A 119 3.91 0.16 1.58
N VAL A 120 2.99 1.00 1.12
CA VAL A 120 2.12 1.83 1.97
C VAL A 120 0.67 1.64 1.58
N ASP A 121 -0.18 1.40 2.57
CA ASP A 121 -1.63 1.55 2.47
C ASP A 121 -2.02 2.85 3.18
N TRP A 122 -2.37 3.86 2.38
CA TRP A 122 -2.73 5.19 2.88
C TRP A 122 -4.10 5.22 3.54
N ASN A 123 -4.99 4.28 3.20
CA ASN A 123 -6.32 4.21 3.76
C ASN A 123 -6.28 3.65 5.19
N GLN A 124 -5.48 2.60 5.40
CA GLN A 124 -5.35 1.94 6.71
C GLN A 124 -4.27 2.53 7.60
N GLY A 125 -3.44 3.42 7.06
CA GLY A 125 -2.29 3.96 7.76
C GLY A 125 -1.29 2.88 8.15
N LYS A 126 -0.97 1.99 7.19
CA LYS A 126 -0.01 0.89 7.38
C LYS A 126 1.10 0.98 6.36
N ALA A 127 2.30 0.59 6.76
CA ALA A 127 3.43 0.45 5.87
C ALA A 127 4.27 -0.78 6.19
N VAL A 128 4.94 -1.33 5.18
CA VAL A 128 5.90 -2.43 5.30
C VAL A 128 7.18 -2.03 4.57
N VAL A 129 8.30 -2.15 5.27
CA VAL A 129 9.64 -1.88 4.73
C VAL A 129 10.28 -3.21 4.30
N GLY A 130 10.87 -3.25 3.11
CA GLY A 130 11.56 -4.43 2.59
C GLY A 130 10.63 -5.44 1.90
N GLU A 131 11.11 -6.68 1.78
CA GLU A 131 10.47 -7.75 0.97
C GLU A 131 9.79 -8.84 1.80
N ASN A 132 9.37 -8.54 3.03
CA ASN A 132 8.66 -9.53 3.84
C ASN A 132 7.26 -9.82 3.24
N GLU A 133 7.20 -10.86 2.42
CA GLU A 133 6.00 -11.27 1.69
C GLU A 133 4.80 -11.50 2.63
N SER A 134 5.02 -12.10 3.80
CA SER A 134 3.93 -12.38 4.74
C SER A 134 3.31 -11.10 5.29
N GLU A 135 4.13 -10.09 5.61
CA GLU A 135 3.65 -8.78 6.07
C GLU A 135 2.95 -8.00 4.95
N ILE A 136 3.51 -8.04 3.73
CA ILE A 136 2.93 -7.41 2.55
C ILE A 136 1.56 -8.02 2.24
N MET A 137 1.45 -9.35 2.19
CA MET A 137 0.18 -10.03 1.93
C MET A 137 -0.84 -9.81 3.04
N LYS A 138 -0.39 -9.68 4.30
CA LYS A 138 -1.26 -9.31 5.41
C LYS A 138 -1.83 -7.90 5.25
N LEU A 139 -1.00 -6.93 4.86
CA LEU A 139 -1.41 -5.55 4.57
C LEU A 139 -2.42 -5.52 3.43
N VAL A 140 -2.09 -6.17 2.31
CA VAL A 140 -2.94 -6.22 1.12
C VAL A 140 -4.31 -6.85 1.45
N ARG A 141 -4.34 -8.03 2.10
CA ARG A 141 -5.60 -8.69 2.48
C ARG A 141 -6.43 -7.91 3.51
N SER A 142 -5.81 -7.06 4.33
CA SER A 142 -6.58 -6.25 5.26
C SER A 142 -7.35 -5.11 4.59
N VAL A 143 -6.94 -4.68 3.38
CA VAL A 143 -7.66 -3.67 2.59
C VAL A 143 -9.13 -4.06 2.36
N SER A 144 -9.41 -5.33 2.11
CA SER A 144 -10.77 -5.86 1.91
C SER A 144 -11.65 -5.79 3.14
N LYS A 145 -11.07 -6.04 4.32
CA LYS A 145 -11.83 -6.32 5.55
C LYS A 145 -12.49 -5.06 6.10
N GLU A 146 -11.93 -3.89 5.82
CA GLU A 146 -12.55 -2.62 6.22
C GLU A 146 -13.73 -2.21 5.34
N LYS A 147 -13.69 -2.50 4.03
CA LYS A 147 -14.81 -2.21 3.11
C LYS A 147 -16.12 -2.90 3.54
N ASP A 148 -15.99 -4.04 4.24
CA ASP A 148 -17.12 -4.81 4.74
C ASP A 148 -17.62 -4.39 6.13
N SER A 149 -16.88 -3.53 6.83
CA SER A 149 -17.15 -3.16 8.24
C SER A 149 -17.66 -1.72 8.41
N ALA A 150 -17.77 -0.95 7.32
CA ALA A 150 -18.30 0.41 7.27
C ALA A 150 -19.70 0.43 6.65
#